data_AF-A0A7C2WNV7-F1
#
_entry.id   AF-A0A7C2WNV7-F1
#
_cell.length_a   1.000
_cell.length_b   1.000
_cell.length_c   1.000
_cell.angle_alpha   90.00
_cell.angle_beta   90.00
_cell.angle_gamma   90.00
#
_symmetry.space_group_name_H-M   'P 1'
#
loop_
_entity.id
_entity.type
_entity.pdbx_description
1 polymer ?
#
loop_
_entity_poly.entity_id
_entity_poly.type
_entity_poly.pdbx_seq_one_letter_code
_entity_poly.pdbx_strand_id
1 'polypeptide(L)'
;RWIPDLVSVSPIRDWSALHVWLYLMRARVEFNPLYREGFDRIGCWLCPACELAEFERVKELYPDLWSKWEESALSWCRERGLPEEWFRLGLWRWRKLPGEAKKFASRMGVDVSRIEQGLASLKDVEVVLTVRPCEDIYEAQGSMRAPIDLTRVATMLKCTGGRVAVNEKLGLLTLRMDEGVASLNEGGSFSIRAEDSYELKRAVEVFVKSLLRAKYCNSCGSCKNWCPTDSITIERGVEVKDSCLGCRTCILACPIATYMYKFSTSVIGEKVEE
;
A
#
# COMPACT_ATOMS: atom_id res chain seq x y z
N ARG A 1 0.96 10.39 12.13
CA ARG A 1 0.73 9.43 13.24
C ARG A 1 -0.43 8.54 12.84
N TRP A 2 -0.41 7.24 13.16
CA TRP A 2 -1.48 6.30 12.74
C TRP A 2 -2.53 6.04 13.83
N ILE A 3 -2.23 6.43 15.07
CA ILE A 3 -3.12 6.31 16.23
C ILE A 3 -3.09 7.66 16.94
N PRO A 4 -4.21 8.41 17.02
CA PRO A 4 -4.22 9.80 17.46
C PRO A 4 -3.84 9.96 18.95
N ASP A 5 -4.27 9.02 19.81
CA ASP A 5 -4.07 9.08 21.27
C ASP A 5 -2.99 8.13 21.81
N LEU A 6 -2.11 7.63 20.93
CA LEU A 6 -1.01 6.77 21.36
C LEU A 6 0.11 7.61 21.99
N VAL A 7 0.29 7.47 23.30
CA VAL A 7 1.51 7.91 23.98
C VAL A 7 2.61 6.89 23.71
N SER A 8 3.59 7.29 22.89
CA SER A 8 4.77 6.47 22.60
C SER A 8 5.92 6.90 23.51
N VAL A 9 6.41 5.98 24.33
CA VAL A 9 7.63 6.17 25.14
C VAL A 9 8.73 5.30 24.56
N SER A 10 9.94 5.85 24.45
CA SER A 10 11.12 5.13 23.95
C SER A 10 12.27 5.26 24.96
N PRO A 11 12.23 4.55 26.09
CA PRO A 11 13.13 4.79 27.24
C PRO A 11 14.61 4.64 26.92
N ILE A 12 14.95 3.79 25.95
CA ILE A 12 16.32 3.50 25.52
C ILE A 12 16.60 4.03 24.11
N ARG A 13 15.87 5.06 23.66
CA ARG A 13 16.02 5.61 22.29
C ARG A 13 17.45 6.00 21.96
N ASP A 14 18.15 6.57 22.95
CA ASP A 14 19.51 7.11 22.76
C ASP A 14 20.59 6.08 23.13
N TRP A 15 20.22 4.82 23.37
CA TRP A 15 21.15 3.74 23.67
C TRP A 15 21.69 3.13 22.38
N SER A 16 23.01 2.91 22.33
CA SER A 16 23.62 2.08 21.29
C SER A 16 23.41 0.60 21.62
N ALA A 17 23.59 -0.27 20.61
CA ALA A 17 23.60 -1.72 20.85
C ALA A 17 24.60 -2.11 21.94
N LEU A 18 25.76 -1.46 22.00
CA LEU A 18 26.77 -1.68 23.05
C LEU A 18 26.25 -1.33 24.45
N HIS A 19 25.57 -0.18 24.62
CA HIS A 19 24.95 0.19 25.90
C HIS A 19 23.95 -0.87 26.38
N VAL A 20 23.11 -1.37 25.46
CA VAL A 20 22.13 -2.42 25.76
C VAL A 20 22.85 -3.69 26.22
N TRP A 21 23.84 -4.17 25.47
CA TRP A 21 24.58 -5.38 25.82
C TRP A 21 25.33 -5.28 27.15
N LEU A 22 26.01 -4.16 27.42
CA LEU A 22 26.69 -3.93 28.70
C LEU A 22 25.70 -3.95 29.88
N TYR A 23 24.51 -3.38 29.69
CA TYR A 23 23.46 -3.41 30.70
C TYR A 23 22.95 -4.84 30.94
N LEU A 24 22.65 -5.60 29.87
CA LEU A 24 22.21 -6.99 30.00
C LEU A 24 23.24 -7.86 30.72
N MET A 25 24.54 -7.68 30.41
CA MET A 25 25.64 -8.37 31.09
C MET A 25 25.73 -7.99 32.57
N ARG A 26 25.66 -6.69 32.88
CA ARG A 26 25.68 -6.18 34.26
C ARG A 26 24.49 -6.69 35.06
N ALA A 27 23.29 -6.69 34.47
CA ALA A 27 22.05 -7.14 35.08
C ALA A 27 21.89 -8.66 35.08
N ARG A 28 22.80 -9.40 34.42
CA ARG A 28 22.78 -10.86 34.26
C ARG A 28 21.46 -11.37 33.67
N VAL A 29 20.95 -10.65 32.68
CA VAL A 29 19.70 -10.99 31.99
C VAL A 29 20.00 -12.07 30.93
N GLU A 30 19.25 -13.16 30.98
CA GLU A 30 19.27 -14.15 29.90
C GLU A 30 18.67 -13.55 28.62
N PHE A 31 19.31 -13.82 27.49
CA PHE A 31 18.89 -13.31 26.19
C PHE A 31 18.72 -14.46 25.21
N ASN A 32 17.99 -14.18 24.11
CA ASN A 32 17.70 -15.20 23.10
C ASN A 32 19.00 -15.82 22.54
N PRO A 33 19.16 -17.16 22.56
CA PRO A 33 20.36 -17.83 22.06
C PRO A 33 20.74 -17.48 20.62
N LEU A 34 19.77 -17.11 19.78
CA LEU A 34 20.01 -16.73 18.38
C LEU A 34 20.92 -15.51 18.22
N TYR A 35 21.03 -14.63 19.22
CA TYR A 35 22.02 -13.57 19.18
C TYR A 35 23.46 -14.10 19.18
N ARG A 36 23.71 -15.28 19.76
CA ARG A 36 25.01 -15.96 19.69
C ARG A 36 25.26 -16.63 18.35
N GLU A 37 24.18 -16.88 17.60
CA GLU A 37 24.21 -17.47 16.27
C GLU A 37 24.41 -16.44 15.16
N GLY A 38 24.61 -15.15 15.50
CA GLY A 38 24.91 -14.08 14.54
C GLY A 38 23.71 -13.26 14.06
N PHE A 39 22.51 -13.47 14.62
CA PHE A 39 21.34 -12.65 14.33
C PHE A 39 21.37 -11.34 15.12
N ASP A 40 21.17 -10.20 14.46
CA ASP A 40 21.24 -8.88 15.09
C ASP A 40 19.87 -8.38 15.59
N ARG A 41 18.79 -8.88 15.00
CA ARG A 41 17.40 -8.55 15.33
C ARG A 41 16.53 -9.78 15.19
N ILE A 42 16.05 -10.28 16.32
CA ILE A 42 15.12 -11.40 16.32
C ILE A 42 13.73 -10.90 15.92
N GLY A 43 13.28 -11.35 14.74
CA GLY A 43 11.98 -11.04 14.17
C GLY A 43 11.58 -12.11 13.16
N CYS A 44 10.84 -11.72 12.12
CA CYS A 44 10.55 -12.62 11.02
C CYS A 44 11.84 -12.95 10.25
N TRP A 45 12.18 -14.23 10.12
CA TRP A 45 13.38 -14.68 9.40
C TRP A 45 13.37 -14.38 7.88
N LEU A 46 12.20 -14.01 7.34
CA LEU A 46 11.97 -13.55 5.96
C LEU A 46 11.81 -12.02 5.85
N CYS A 47 12.25 -11.28 6.86
CA CYS A 47 12.01 -9.83 6.89
C CYS A 47 12.76 -9.13 5.76
N PRO A 48 12.09 -8.38 4.86
CA PRO A 48 12.79 -7.61 3.83
C PRO A 48 13.61 -6.45 4.40
N ALA A 49 13.54 -6.19 5.71
CA ALA A 49 14.32 -5.16 6.40
C ALA A 49 15.49 -5.74 7.23
N CYS A 50 15.75 -7.04 7.15
CA CYS A 50 16.93 -7.66 7.76
C CYS A 50 18.14 -7.54 6.83
N GLU A 51 19.32 -7.82 7.38
CA GLU A 51 20.55 -7.82 6.60
C GLU A 51 20.63 -9.07 5.70
N LEU A 52 21.32 -8.95 4.55
CA LEU A 52 21.49 -10.10 3.65
C LEU A 52 22.30 -11.22 4.31
N ALA A 53 23.24 -10.88 5.19
CA ALA A 53 24.02 -11.86 5.93
C ALA A 53 23.15 -12.72 6.85
N GLU A 54 22.03 -12.19 7.38
CA GLU A 54 21.11 -12.98 8.19
C GLU A 54 20.40 -14.05 7.36
N PHE A 55 20.10 -13.77 6.08
CA PHE A 55 19.57 -14.79 5.18
C PHE A 55 20.57 -15.91 4.92
N GLU A 56 21.85 -15.59 4.73
CA GLU A 56 22.90 -16.62 4.64
C GLU A 56 22.96 -17.44 5.93
N ARG A 57 22.82 -16.80 7.09
CA ARG A 57 22.80 -17.52 8.36
C ARG A 57 21.58 -18.42 8.51
N VAL A 58 20.40 -18.01 8.01
CA VAL A 58 19.22 -18.87 7.94
C VAL A 58 19.45 -20.07 7.03
N LYS A 59 20.07 -19.89 5.86
CA LYS A 59 20.40 -21.02 4.95
C LYS A 59 21.28 -22.05 5.64
N GLU A 60 22.28 -21.60 6.38
CA GLU A 60 23.23 -22.46 7.09
C GLU A 60 22.57 -23.23 8.24
N LEU A 61 21.79 -22.53 9.08
CA LEU A 61 21.22 -23.11 10.29
C LEU A 61 19.89 -23.84 10.07
N TYR A 62 19.11 -23.40 9.09
CA TYR A 62 17.75 -23.86 8.83
C TYR A 62 17.50 -24.09 7.32
N PRO A 63 18.28 -24.97 6.66
CA PRO A 63 18.22 -25.18 5.21
C PRO A 63 16.84 -25.64 4.71
N ASP A 64 16.12 -26.43 5.51
CA ASP A 64 14.77 -26.91 5.17
C ASP A 64 13.72 -25.78 5.16
N LEU A 65 13.91 -24.74 5.98
CA LEU A 65 13.05 -23.57 5.96
C LEU A 65 13.37 -22.69 4.75
N TRP A 66 14.66 -22.47 4.49
CA TRP A 66 15.09 -21.67 3.35
C TRP A 66 14.65 -22.27 2.03
N SER A 67 14.87 -23.57 1.82
CA SER A 67 14.56 -24.25 0.55
C SER A 67 13.08 -24.11 0.18
N LYS A 68 12.16 -24.27 1.15
CA LYS A 68 10.72 -24.05 0.93
C LYS A 68 10.40 -22.62 0.49
N TRP A 69 11.05 -21.64 1.09
CA TRP A 69 10.84 -20.23 0.73
C TRP A 69 11.42 -19.90 -0.65
N GLU A 70 12.64 -20.35 -0.91
CA GLU A 70 13.32 -20.18 -2.19
C GLU A 70 12.54 -20.81 -3.34
N GLU A 71 12.07 -22.05 -3.17
CA GLU A 71 11.25 -22.73 -4.17
C GLU A 71 9.98 -21.93 -4.48
N SER A 72 9.28 -21.47 -3.43
CA SER A 72 8.06 -20.66 -3.57
C SER A 72 8.32 -19.34 -4.29
N ALA A 73 9.40 -18.65 -3.92
CA ALA A 73 9.75 -17.36 -4.50
C ALA A 73 10.21 -17.48 -5.96
N LEU A 74 11.02 -18.50 -6.29
CA LEU A 74 11.45 -18.76 -7.65
C LEU A 74 10.28 -19.20 -8.54
N SER A 75 9.33 -19.98 -8.01
CA SER A 75 8.08 -20.28 -8.72
C SER A 75 7.30 -19.01 -9.06
N TRP A 76 7.16 -18.12 -8.07
CA TRP A 76 6.49 -16.83 -8.26
C TRP A 76 7.19 -15.94 -9.30
N CYS A 77 8.53 -15.96 -9.33
CA CYS A 77 9.31 -15.26 -10.36
C CYS A 77 8.99 -15.79 -11.77
N ARG A 78 8.98 -17.12 -11.96
CA ARG A 78 8.70 -17.77 -13.24
C ARG A 78 7.31 -17.42 -13.76
N GLU A 79 6.29 -17.49 -12.90
CA GLU A 79 4.91 -17.12 -13.25
C GLU A 79 4.76 -15.68 -13.78
N ARG A 80 5.64 -14.77 -13.33
CA ARG A 80 5.60 -13.34 -13.67
C ARG A 80 6.68 -12.91 -14.65
N GLY A 81 7.45 -13.86 -15.18
CA GLY A 81 8.55 -13.59 -16.09
C GLY A 81 9.69 -12.78 -15.46
N LEU A 82 9.79 -12.75 -14.13
CA LEU A 82 10.87 -12.08 -13.41
C LEU A 82 12.16 -12.92 -13.45
N PRO A 83 13.34 -12.28 -13.54
CA PRO A 83 14.61 -12.99 -13.46
C PRO A 83 14.81 -13.60 -12.07
N GLU A 84 15.33 -14.83 -11.98
CA GLU A 84 15.59 -15.49 -10.69
C GLU A 84 16.62 -14.70 -9.85
N GLU A 85 17.52 -13.98 -10.51
CA GLU A 85 18.52 -13.11 -9.89
C GLU A 85 17.86 -11.99 -9.08
N TRP A 86 16.64 -11.56 -9.42
CA TRP A 86 15.89 -10.60 -8.60
C TRP A 86 15.66 -11.13 -7.18
N PHE A 87 15.42 -12.43 -7.05
CA PHE A 87 15.31 -13.09 -5.77
C PHE A 87 16.68 -13.28 -5.12
N ARG A 88 17.62 -13.92 -5.84
CA ARG A 88 18.93 -14.32 -5.30
C ARG A 88 19.80 -13.14 -4.85
N LEU A 89 19.68 -11.99 -5.51
CA LEU A 89 20.37 -10.75 -5.13
C LEU A 89 19.65 -9.95 -4.03
N GLY A 90 18.53 -10.46 -3.50
CA GLY A 90 17.75 -9.77 -2.48
C GLY A 90 17.03 -8.51 -2.98
N LEU A 91 16.81 -8.39 -4.30
CA LEU A 91 16.12 -7.24 -4.90
C LEU A 91 14.61 -7.25 -4.66
N TRP A 92 14.05 -8.41 -4.30
CA TRP A 92 12.65 -8.60 -3.92
C TRP A 92 12.18 -7.80 -2.70
N ARG A 93 13.13 -7.27 -1.92
CA ARG A 93 12.85 -6.40 -0.77
C ARG A 93 12.22 -5.06 -1.17
N TRP A 94 12.25 -4.70 -2.46
CA TRP A 94 11.68 -3.45 -2.97
C TRP A 94 10.58 -3.70 -4.00
N ARG A 95 9.41 -3.05 -3.79
CA ARG A 95 8.36 -2.93 -4.83
C ARG A 95 8.73 -1.97 -5.96
N LYS A 96 9.61 -1.00 -5.69
CA LYS A 96 10.22 -0.10 -6.67
C LYS A 96 11.69 0.02 -6.32
N LEU A 97 12.55 -0.42 -7.24
CA LEU A 97 14.00 -0.45 -7.00
C LEU A 97 14.56 0.98 -6.79
N PRO A 98 15.29 1.22 -5.68
CA PRO A 98 16.09 2.44 -5.51
C PRO A 98 17.18 2.56 -6.59
N GLY A 99 17.64 3.79 -6.86
CA GLY A 99 18.66 4.05 -7.90
C GLY A 99 19.92 3.20 -7.74
N GLU A 100 20.45 3.09 -6.52
CA GLU A 100 21.64 2.27 -6.24
C GLU A 100 21.38 0.77 -6.44
N ALA A 101 20.19 0.27 -6.10
CA ALA A 101 19.82 -1.12 -6.35
C ALA A 101 19.71 -1.41 -7.85
N LYS A 102 19.21 -0.46 -8.65
CA LYS A 102 19.20 -0.58 -10.12
C LYS A 102 20.61 -0.65 -10.68
N LYS A 103 21.49 0.27 -10.27
CA LYS A 103 22.91 0.26 -10.68
C LYS A 103 23.61 -1.04 -10.31
N PHE A 104 23.34 -1.55 -9.10
CA PHE A 104 23.85 -2.84 -8.65
C PHE A 104 23.34 -3.99 -9.52
N ALA A 105 22.03 -4.07 -9.77
CA ALA A 105 21.42 -5.08 -10.62
C ALA A 105 22.02 -5.08 -12.03
N SER A 106 22.15 -3.90 -12.66
CA SER A 106 22.77 -3.76 -13.98
C SER A 106 24.24 -4.21 -14.01
N ARG A 107 25.03 -3.91 -12.96
CA ARG A 107 26.42 -4.40 -12.85
C ARG A 107 26.50 -5.92 -12.72
N MET A 108 25.49 -6.55 -12.14
CA MET A 108 25.36 -8.00 -12.04
C MET A 108 24.77 -8.65 -13.29
N GLY A 109 24.56 -7.89 -14.38
CA GLY A 109 24.02 -8.39 -15.63
C GLY A 109 22.50 -8.62 -15.63
N VAL A 110 21.79 -8.10 -14.63
CA VAL A 110 20.33 -8.26 -14.51
C VAL A 110 19.61 -7.14 -15.25
N ASP A 111 18.65 -7.53 -16.09
CA ASP A 111 17.80 -6.57 -16.82
C ASP A 111 16.77 -5.93 -15.88
N VAL A 112 17.04 -4.68 -15.51
CA VAL A 112 16.18 -3.86 -14.66
C VAL A 112 14.83 -3.58 -15.32
N SER A 113 14.79 -3.40 -16.64
CA SER A 113 13.55 -3.10 -17.36
C SER A 113 12.57 -4.26 -17.27
N ARG A 114 13.08 -5.49 -17.38
CA ARG A 114 12.31 -6.72 -17.19
C ARG A 114 11.75 -6.85 -15.78
N ILE A 115 12.53 -6.47 -14.75
CA ILE A 115 12.03 -6.43 -13.37
C ILE A 115 10.87 -5.43 -13.26
N GLU A 116 11.05 -4.20 -13.77
CA GLU A 116 10.02 -3.17 -13.69
C GLU A 116 8.73 -3.56 -14.41
N GLN A 117 8.84 -4.19 -15.58
CA GLN A 117 7.68 -4.73 -16.32
C GLN A 117 6.98 -5.86 -15.54
N GLY A 118 7.74 -6.81 -14.99
CA GLY A 118 7.17 -7.90 -14.19
C GLY A 118 6.46 -7.38 -12.93
N LEU A 119 6.99 -6.34 -12.29
CA LEU A 119 6.38 -5.70 -11.13
C LEU A 119 5.23 -4.75 -11.48
N ALA A 120 5.16 -4.22 -12.70
CA ALA A 120 4.02 -3.43 -13.17
C ALA A 120 2.72 -4.24 -13.15
N SER A 121 2.82 -5.57 -13.32
CA SER A 121 1.69 -6.48 -13.16
C SER A 121 1.11 -6.50 -11.73
N LEU A 122 1.77 -5.92 -10.73
CA LEU A 122 1.24 -5.80 -9.35
C LEU A 122 0.39 -4.55 -9.14
N LYS A 123 0.28 -3.67 -10.14
CA LYS A 123 -0.62 -2.52 -10.09
C LYS A 123 -2.06 -3.00 -10.18
N ASP A 124 -2.86 -2.58 -9.22
CA ASP A 124 -4.29 -2.89 -9.16
C ASP A 124 -5.16 -1.85 -9.83
N VAL A 125 -4.69 -0.60 -9.85
CA VAL A 125 -5.43 0.54 -10.37
C VAL A 125 -4.58 1.25 -11.41
N GLU A 126 -5.16 1.45 -12.59
CA GLU A 126 -4.60 2.26 -13.64
C GLU A 126 -5.53 3.44 -13.90
N VAL A 127 -4.96 4.64 -13.99
CA VAL A 127 -5.68 5.88 -14.25
C VAL A 127 -4.99 6.62 -15.38
N VAL A 128 -5.76 7.02 -16.38
CA VAL A 128 -5.35 7.88 -17.48
C VAL A 128 -6.04 9.23 -17.32
N LEU A 129 -5.25 10.30 -17.22
CA LEU A 129 -5.72 11.67 -17.15
C LEU A 129 -5.79 12.28 -18.55
N THR A 130 -6.92 12.90 -18.87
CA THR A 130 -7.14 13.69 -20.08
C THR A 130 -7.46 15.11 -19.67
N VAL A 131 -6.48 16.00 -19.81
CA VAL A 131 -6.61 17.41 -19.47
C VAL A 131 -6.38 18.23 -20.73
N ARG A 132 -7.40 18.96 -21.16
CA ARG A 132 -7.34 19.89 -22.30
C ARG A 132 -8.00 21.21 -21.89
N PRO A 133 -7.22 22.15 -21.33
CA PRO A 133 -7.76 23.41 -20.84
C PRO A 133 -8.45 24.25 -21.91
N CYS A 134 -7.96 24.23 -23.16
CA CYS A 134 -8.57 24.97 -24.26
C CYS A 134 -9.95 24.45 -24.68
N GLU A 135 -10.30 23.22 -24.28
CA GLU A 135 -11.57 22.56 -24.59
C GLU A 135 -12.45 22.39 -23.33
N ASP A 136 -12.03 22.94 -22.17
CA ASP A 136 -12.66 22.74 -20.86
C ASP A 136 -12.83 21.24 -20.47
N ILE A 137 -11.89 20.39 -20.89
CA ILE A 137 -11.93 18.95 -20.62
C ILE A 137 -10.97 18.61 -19.48
N TYR A 138 -11.53 18.17 -18.36
CA TYR A 138 -10.78 17.67 -17.20
C TYR A 138 -11.35 16.33 -16.74
N GLU A 139 -10.86 15.26 -17.35
CA GLU A 139 -11.38 13.91 -17.14
C GLU A 139 -10.29 12.92 -16.77
N ALA A 140 -10.66 11.93 -15.96
CA ALA A 140 -9.84 10.77 -15.68
C ALA A 140 -10.63 9.51 -16.01
N GLN A 141 -10.02 8.59 -16.74
CA GLN A 141 -10.56 7.25 -16.96
C GLN A 141 -9.64 6.25 -16.28
N GLY A 142 -10.20 5.23 -15.64
CA GLY A 142 -9.38 4.24 -14.97
C GLY A 142 -10.06 2.91 -14.84
N SER A 143 -9.27 1.93 -14.42
CA SER A 143 -9.76 0.60 -14.11
C SER A 143 -9.10 0.08 -12.84
N MET A 144 -9.87 -0.65 -12.02
CA MET A 144 -9.37 -1.43 -10.91
C MET A 144 -9.59 -2.92 -11.19
N ARG A 145 -8.57 -3.73 -10.96
CA ARG A 145 -8.70 -5.19 -11.14
C ARG A 145 -9.76 -5.77 -10.20
N ALA A 146 -10.73 -6.45 -10.80
CA ALA A 146 -11.82 -7.18 -10.16
C ALA A 146 -11.31 -8.32 -9.23
N PRO A 147 -12.15 -8.82 -8.31
CA PRO A 147 -13.55 -8.42 -8.05
C PRO A 147 -13.68 -7.12 -7.23
N ILE A 148 -14.78 -6.40 -7.45
CA ILE A 148 -15.16 -5.20 -6.69
C ILE A 148 -16.55 -5.41 -6.10
N ASP A 149 -16.66 -5.15 -4.81
CA ASP A 149 -17.95 -5.12 -4.11
C ASP A 149 -18.45 -3.68 -4.06
N LEU A 150 -19.45 -3.36 -4.89
CA LEU A 150 -20.03 -2.01 -4.97
C LEU A 150 -20.66 -1.56 -3.65
N THR A 151 -21.17 -2.48 -2.82
CA THR A 151 -21.75 -2.15 -1.51
C THR A 151 -20.66 -1.70 -0.55
N ARG A 152 -19.53 -2.40 -0.54
CA ARG A 152 -18.34 -1.99 0.24
C ARG A 152 -17.77 -0.67 -0.27
N VAL A 153 -17.70 -0.48 -1.59
CA VAL A 153 -17.25 0.79 -2.18
C VAL A 153 -18.18 1.94 -1.77
N ALA A 154 -19.49 1.78 -1.91
CA ALA A 154 -20.47 2.78 -1.52
C ALA A 154 -20.33 3.19 -0.04
N THR A 155 -20.11 2.20 0.84
CA THR A 155 -19.88 2.44 2.26
C THR A 155 -18.63 3.27 2.51
N MET A 156 -17.51 2.95 1.85
CA MET A 156 -16.27 3.72 1.98
C MET A 156 -16.39 5.14 1.40
N LEU A 157 -17.18 5.31 0.35
CA LEU A 157 -17.41 6.58 -0.32
C LEU A 157 -18.27 7.57 0.49
N LYS A 158 -19.09 7.10 1.44
CA LYS A 158 -19.81 7.99 2.38
C LYS A 158 -18.85 8.93 3.12
N CYS A 159 -17.62 8.48 3.39
CA CYS A 159 -16.61 9.28 4.09
C CYS A 159 -16.01 10.43 3.26
N THR A 160 -16.38 10.56 1.97
CA THR A 160 -15.88 11.63 1.09
C THR A 160 -16.64 12.95 1.27
N GLY A 161 -17.83 12.91 1.88
CA GLY A 161 -18.76 14.05 1.95
C GLY A 161 -19.62 14.21 0.70
N GLY A 162 -19.34 13.43 -0.35
CA GLY A 162 -20.16 13.42 -1.56
C GLY A 162 -21.44 12.60 -1.42
N ARG A 163 -22.37 12.84 -2.34
CA ARG A 163 -23.59 12.03 -2.50
C ARG A 163 -23.28 10.79 -3.31
N VAL A 164 -23.53 9.61 -2.72
CA VAL A 164 -23.36 8.31 -3.36
C VAL A 164 -24.72 7.78 -3.80
N ALA A 165 -24.82 7.32 -5.04
CA ALA A 165 -26.00 6.62 -5.54
C ALA A 165 -25.58 5.33 -6.26
N VAL A 166 -26.26 4.22 -5.95
CA VAL A 166 -26.01 2.91 -6.54
C VAL A 166 -27.24 2.50 -7.35
N ASN A 167 -27.02 2.08 -8.58
CA ASN A 167 -28.03 1.51 -9.46
C ASN A 167 -27.70 0.04 -9.71
N GLU A 168 -28.33 -0.84 -8.94
CA GLU A 168 -28.11 -2.29 -8.99
C GLU A 168 -28.47 -2.89 -10.37
N LYS A 169 -29.48 -2.35 -11.07
CA LYS A 169 -29.89 -2.87 -12.38
C LYS A 169 -28.83 -2.64 -13.46
N LEU A 170 -28.09 -1.54 -13.36
CA LEU A 170 -27.03 -1.18 -14.30
C LEU A 170 -25.63 -1.54 -13.79
N GLY A 171 -25.52 -2.08 -12.56
CA GLY A 171 -24.23 -2.31 -11.92
C GLY A 171 -23.39 -1.03 -11.84
N LEU A 172 -24.02 0.12 -11.58
CA LEU A 172 -23.39 1.43 -11.66
C LEU A 172 -23.46 2.17 -10.33
N LEU A 173 -22.30 2.60 -9.84
CA LEU A 173 -22.16 3.51 -8.71
C LEU A 173 -21.79 4.90 -9.22
N THR A 174 -22.42 5.93 -8.67
CA THR A 174 -22.08 7.33 -8.92
C THR A 174 -21.77 8.04 -7.61
N LEU A 175 -20.78 8.94 -7.65
CA LEU A 175 -20.37 9.78 -6.55
C LEU A 175 -20.30 11.22 -7.04
N ARG A 176 -21.03 12.12 -6.39
CA ARG A 176 -20.94 13.56 -6.62
C ARG A 176 -20.30 14.22 -5.40
N MET A 177 -19.08 14.69 -5.56
CA MET A 177 -18.35 15.52 -4.59
C MET A 177 -18.32 16.98 -5.09
N ASP A 178 -17.82 17.87 -4.26
CA ASP A 178 -17.60 19.27 -4.67
C ASP A 178 -16.49 19.37 -5.73
N GLU A 179 -15.49 18.48 -5.68
CA GLU A 179 -14.37 18.44 -6.62
C GLU A 179 -14.72 17.82 -7.98
N GLY A 180 -15.85 17.13 -8.09
CA GLY A 180 -16.22 16.46 -9.32
C GLY A 180 -17.16 15.28 -9.17
N VAL A 181 -17.43 14.64 -10.31
CA VAL A 181 -18.35 13.51 -10.43
C VAL A 181 -17.59 12.27 -10.88
N ALA A 182 -17.65 11.22 -10.08
CA ALA A 182 -17.11 9.91 -10.39
C ALA A 182 -18.22 8.90 -10.69
N SER A 183 -17.95 7.96 -11.59
CA SER A 183 -18.80 6.80 -11.87
C SER A 183 -17.96 5.53 -11.91
N LEU A 184 -18.50 4.41 -11.43
CA LEU A 184 -17.84 3.11 -11.36
C LEU A 184 -18.82 2.02 -11.74
N ASN A 185 -18.42 1.10 -12.61
CA ASN A 185 -19.19 -0.09 -12.92
C ASN A 185 -18.73 -1.33 -12.13
N GLU A 186 -19.54 -2.39 -12.12
CA GLU A 186 -19.21 -3.68 -11.49
C GLU A 186 -17.93 -4.33 -12.04
N GLY A 187 -17.59 -4.05 -13.32
CA GLY A 187 -16.35 -4.53 -13.95
C GLY A 187 -15.09 -3.81 -13.46
N GLY A 188 -15.24 -2.73 -12.71
CA GLY A 188 -14.15 -1.95 -12.14
C GLY A 188 -13.58 -0.85 -13.00
N SER A 189 -14.20 -0.57 -14.14
CA SER A 189 -13.91 0.65 -14.91
C SER A 189 -14.62 1.83 -14.27
N PHE A 190 -13.93 2.96 -14.21
CA PHE A 190 -14.45 4.20 -13.67
C PHE A 190 -14.06 5.41 -14.52
N SER A 191 -14.85 6.46 -14.40
CA SER A 191 -14.56 7.78 -14.96
C SER A 191 -14.78 8.86 -13.91
N ILE A 192 -14.00 9.93 -13.97
CA ILE A 192 -14.08 11.08 -13.07
C ILE A 192 -14.01 12.33 -13.94
N ARG A 193 -14.88 13.30 -13.67
CA ARG A 193 -14.89 14.61 -14.33
C ARG A 193 -14.87 15.71 -13.28
N ALA A 194 -14.11 16.76 -13.54
CA ALA A 194 -13.98 17.93 -12.68
C ALA A 194 -14.03 19.22 -13.52
N GLU A 195 -14.02 20.37 -12.85
CA GLU A 195 -14.02 21.68 -13.50
C GLU A 195 -12.62 22.16 -13.89
N ASP A 196 -11.59 21.69 -13.18
CA ASP A 196 -10.20 22.02 -13.45
C ASP A 196 -9.24 20.87 -13.10
N SER A 197 -7.95 21.07 -13.42
CA SER A 197 -6.92 20.05 -13.21
C SER A 197 -6.58 19.80 -11.74
N TYR A 198 -6.74 20.80 -10.86
CA TYR A 198 -6.49 20.69 -9.44
C TYR A 198 -7.59 19.85 -8.77
N GLU A 199 -8.85 20.17 -9.07
CA GLU A 199 -9.99 19.41 -8.56
C GLU A 199 -10.05 18.00 -9.13
N LEU A 200 -9.66 17.80 -10.39
CA LEU A 200 -9.51 16.46 -10.96
C LEU A 200 -8.51 15.61 -10.16
N LYS A 201 -7.33 16.15 -9.85
CA LYS A 201 -6.30 15.44 -9.07
C LYS A 201 -6.82 15.06 -7.68
N ARG A 202 -7.51 15.98 -6.99
CA ARG A 202 -8.10 15.74 -5.67
C ARG A 202 -9.21 14.69 -5.72
N ALA A 203 -10.10 14.78 -6.71
CA ALA A 203 -11.18 13.83 -6.90
C ALA A 203 -10.63 12.42 -7.18
N VAL A 204 -9.65 12.28 -8.07
CA VAL A 204 -8.95 11.02 -8.36
C VAL A 204 -8.32 10.45 -7.10
N GLU A 205 -7.57 11.24 -6.34
CA GLU A 205 -6.89 10.77 -5.14
C GLU A 205 -7.87 10.22 -4.10
N VAL A 206 -8.91 10.98 -3.76
CA VAL A 206 -9.90 10.59 -2.74
C VAL A 206 -10.70 9.38 -3.20
N PHE A 207 -11.11 9.35 -4.47
CA PHE A 207 -11.87 8.26 -5.04
C PHE A 207 -11.07 6.96 -5.08
N VAL A 208 -9.87 6.97 -5.66
CA VAL A 208 -9.00 5.78 -5.76
C VAL A 208 -8.58 5.29 -4.38
N LYS A 209 -8.26 6.17 -3.44
CA LYS A 209 -8.01 5.78 -2.04
C LYS A 209 -9.21 5.05 -1.43
N SER A 210 -10.43 5.48 -1.73
CA SER A 210 -11.65 4.84 -1.24
C SER A 210 -11.90 3.48 -1.89
N LEU A 211 -11.60 3.33 -3.19
CA LEU A 211 -11.62 2.03 -3.87
C LEU A 211 -10.64 1.04 -3.25
N LEU A 212 -9.39 1.48 -3.04
CA LEU A 212 -8.35 0.65 -2.42
C LEU A 212 -8.70 0.27 -0.98
N ARG A 213 -9.31 1.19 -0.21
CA ARG A 213 -9.88 0.87 1.11
C ARG A 213 -10.93 -0.22 1.00
N ALA A 214 -11.87 -0.10 0.06
CA ALA A 214 -12.92 -1.11 -0.11
C ALA A 214 -12.33 -2.49 -0.44
N LYS A 215 -11.35 -2.56 -1.35
CA LYS A 215 -10.68 -3.80 -1.78
C LYS A 215 -9.84 -4.45 -0.68
N TYR A 216 -9.03 -3.66 0.03
CA TYR A 216 -7.98 -4.18 0.91
C TYR A 216 -8.25 -4.05 2.40
N CYS A 217 -9.39 -3.48 2.83
CA CYS A 217 -9.73 -3.33 4.24
C CYS A 217 -9.67 -4.68 4.98
N ASN A 218 -8.89 -4.72 6.05
CA ASN A 218 -8.76 -5.82 7.00
C ASN A 218 -9.36 -5.48 8.38
N SER A 219 -10.22 -4.47 8.46
CA SER A 219 -10.92 -4.06 9.69
C SER A 219 -10.02 -3.65 10.86
N CYS A 220 -8.84 -3.07 10.58
CA CYS A 220 -7.84 -2.74 11.62
C CYS A 220 -8.21 -1.65 12.64
N GLY A 221 -9.34 -0.94 12.49
CA GLY A 221 -9.76 0.10 13.44
C GLY A 221 -9.20 1.50 13.23
N SER A 222 -8.24 1.69 12.32
CA SER A 222 -7.63 3.03 12.10
C SER A 222 -8.68 4.09 11.76
N CYS A 223 -9.64 3.79 10.87
CA CYS A 223 -10.68 4.75 10.50
C CYS A 223 -11.59 5.14 11.67
N LYS A 224 -11.91 4.20 12.57
CA LYS A 224 -12.68 4.46 13.79
C LYS A 224 -11.92 5.40 14.72
N ASN A 225 -10.65 5.11 14.99
CA ASN A 225 -9.83 5.93 15.89
C ASN A 225 -9.63 7.38 15.41
N TRP A 226 -9.65 7.60 14.09
CA TRP A 226 -9.51 8.93 13.49
C TRP A 226 -10.85 9.63 13.22
N CYS A 227 -11.99 9.02 13.55
CA CYS A 227 -13.29 9.61 13.27
C CYS A 227 -13.65 10.64 14.35
N PRO A 228 -13.78 11.94 14.01
CA PRO A 228 -14.07 12.97 15.01
C PRO A 228 -15.50 12.93 15.56
N THR A 229 -16.39 12.16 14.92
CA THR A 229 -17.81 12.07 15.27
C THR A 229 -18.25 10.64 15.60
N ASP A 230 -17.31 9.72 15.86
CA ASP A 230 -17.58 8.31 16.18
C ASP A 230 -18.59 7.63 15.22
N SER A 231 -18.56 8.06 13.96
CA SER A 231 -19.53 7.65 12.93
C SER A 231 -19.14 6.36 12.22
N ILE A 232 -18.02 5.75 12.61
CA ILE A 232 -17.48 4.53 11.99
C ILE A 232 -17.50 3.39 13.00
N THR A 233 -18.20 2.32 12.69
CA THR A 233 -18.25 1.08 13.47
C THR A 233 -17.58 -0.05 12.72
N ILE A 234 -17.03 -1.01 13.47
CA ILE A 234 -16.36 -2.19 12.91
C ILE A 234 -16.77 -3.41 13.73
N GLU A 235 -17.67 -4.22 13.17
CA GLU A 235 -18.10 -5.49 13.78
C GLU A 235 -17.86 -6.65 12.81
N ARG A 236 -18.61 -6.69 11.70
CA ARG A 236 -18.45 -7.67 10.60
C ARG A 236 -17.89 -7.06 9.31
N GLY A 237 -17.40 -5.83 9.42
CA GLY A 237 -17.03 -4.96 8.32
C GLY A 237 -17.07 -3.51 8.78
N VAL A 238 -16.65 -2.59 7.92
CA VAL A 238 -16.75 -1.16 8.21
C VAL A 238 -18.15 -0.70 7.87
N GLU A 239 -18.79 -0.02 8.81
CA GLU A 239 -20.07 0.66 8.62
C GLU A 239 -19.90 2.15 8.90
N VAL A 240 -20.65 2.98 8.19
CA VAL A 240 -20.60 4.44 8.30
C VAL A 240 -22.00 4.98 8.53
N LYS A 241 -22.19 5.58 9.71
CA LYS A 241 -23.44 6.21 10.16
C LYS A 241 -23.69 7.53 9.43
N ASP A 242 -24.95 7.97 9.45
CA ASP A 242 -25.37 9.23 8.81
C ASP A 242 -24.84 10.49 9.50
N SER A 243 -24.35 10.37 10.75
CA SER A 243 -23.63 11.42 11.46
C SER A 243 -22.22 11.71 10.89
N CYS A 244 -21.80 11.02 9.83
CA CYS A 244 -20.52 11.24 9.19
C CYS A 244 -20.49 12.61 8.48
N LEU A 245 -19.52 13.45 8.85
CA LEU A 245 -19.34 14.77 8.25
C LEU A 245 -18.70 14.73 6.85
N GLY A 246 -18.24 13.56 6.39
CA GLY A 246 -17.51 13.47 5.12
C GLY A 246 -16.14 14.16 5.12
N CYS A 247 -15.53 14.40 6.28
CA CYS A 247 -14.29 15.16 6.44
C CYS A 247 -13.02 14.47 5.90
N ARG A 248 -13.13 13.22 5.42
CA ARG A 248 -12.03 12.45 4.78
C ARG A 248 -10.85 12.09 5.68
N THR A 249 -10.83 12.47 6.95
CA THR A 249 -9.74 12.14 7.89
C THR A 249 -9.45 10.64 7.91
N CYS A 250 -10.47 9.80 7.93
CA CYS A 250 -10.32 8.34 7.91
C CYS A 250 -9.78 7.78 6.57
N ILE A 251 -9.96 8.50 5.46
CA ILE A 251 -9.39 8.14 4.15
C ILE A 251 -7.89 8.44 4.18
N LEU A 252 -7.52 9.64 4.62
CA LEU A 252 -6.14 10.12 4.63
C LEU A 252 -5.26 9.40 5.67
N ALA A 253 -5.84 9.03 6.81
CA ALA A 253 -5.15 8.33 7.89
C ALA A 253 -5.15 6.80 7.72
N CYS A 254 -5.73 6.24 6.66
CA CYS A 254 -5.76 4.80 6.46
C CYS A 254 -4.44 4.30 5.85
N PRO A 255 -3.69 3.37 6.52
CA PRO A 255 -2.43 2.86 5.97
C PRO A 255 -2.60 2.21 4.61
N ILE A 256 -3.70 1.47 4.41
CA ILE A 256 -4.04 0.86 3.12
C ILE A 256 -4.20 1.94 2.06
N ALA A 257 -5.01 2.97 2.32
CA ALA A 257 -5.21 4.06 1.37
C ALA A 257 -3.88 4.74 1.01
N THR A 258 -3.03 5.03 1.99
CA THR A 258 -1.76 5.73 1.77
C THR A 258 -0.75 4.88 1.01
N TYR A 259 -0.50 3.64 1.47
CA TYR A 259 0.55 2.81 0.88
C TYR A 259 0.08 2.11 -0.40
N MET A 260 -1.15 1.60 -0.46
CA MET A 260 -1.65 0.97 -1.68
C MET A 260 -1.87 1.99 -2.79
N TYR A 261 -2.23 3.23 -2.50
CA TYR A 261 -2.27 4.28 -3.53
C TYR A 261 -0.89 4.49 -4.14
N LYS A 262 0.15 4.59 -3.30
CA LYS A 262 1.53 4.74 -3.79
C LYS A 262 2.04 3.53 -4.57
N PHE A 263 1.73 2.32 -4.13
CA PHE A 263 2.34 1.09 -4.66
C PHE A 263 1.50 0.38 -5.70
N SER A 264 0.19 0.44 -5.62
CA SER A 264 -0.74 -0.29 -6.50
C SER A 264 -1.47 0.60 -7.51
N THR A 265 -1.29 1.92 -7.48
CA THR A 265 -1.82 2.82 -8.50
C THR A 265 -0.74 3.21 -9.51
N SER A 266 -1.13 3.29 -10.78
CA SER A 266 -0.40 3.94 -11.87
C SER A 266 -1.27 5.09 -12.40
N VAL A 267 -0.70 6.28 -12.51
CA VAL A 267 -1.38 7.45 -13.08
C VAL A 267 -0.58 7.90 -14.30
N ILE A 268 -1.22 7.90 -15.45
CA ILE A 268 -0.65 8.19 -16.77
C ILE A 268 -1.32 9.47 -17.29
N GLY A 269 -0.54 10.43 -17.77
CA GLY A 269 -1.03 11.73 -18.22
C GLY A 269 -0.04 12.83 -17.88
N GLU A 270 -0.21 14.03 -18.45
CA GLU A 270 0.74 15.12 -18.29
C GLU A 270 0.97 15.43 -16.80
N LYS A 271 2.26 15.38 -16.42
CA LYS A 271 2.75 16.05 -15.23
C LYS A 271 2.47 17.55 -15.43
N VAL A 272 1.31 18.02 -15.00
CA VAL A 272 1.15 19.44 -14.70
C VAL A 272 2.14 19.71 -13.59
N GLU A 273 3.20 20.43 -13.94
CA GLU A 273 4.29 20.87 -13.06
C GLU A 273 3.71 21.32 -11.71
N GLU A 274 4.37 20.90 -10.62
CA GLU A 274 4.06 21.33 -9.25
C GLU A 274 4.31 22.84 -9.08
#